data_AF-A0A920DPP4-F1
#
_entry.id   AF-A0A920DPP4-F1
#
_cell.length_a   1.000
_cell.length_b   1.000
_cell.length_c   1.000
_cell.angle_alpha   90.00
_cell.angle_beta   90.00
_cell.angle_gamma   90.00
#
_symmetry.space_group_name_H-M   'P 1'
#
loop_
_entity.id
_entity.type
_entity.pdbx_description
1 polymer ?
#
loop_
_entity_poly.entity_id
_entity_poly.type
_entity_poly.pdbx_seq_one_letter_code
_entity_poly.pdbx_strand_id
1 'polypeptide(L)'
;MLGPLAVDATVQGKGVGLQLMQATLDLVDPARFSFVILVGDLDYYARVGFGVAPANVRLPGPVDPARLLIRAEKVVFEQLSGTLRPAPELC
;
A
#
# COMPACT_ATOMS: atom_id res chain seq x y z
N MET A 1 -7.19 0.12 -1.38
CA MET A 1 -6.27 -0.98 -1.02
C MET A 1 -5.71 -1.54 -2.31
N LEU A 2 -4.40 -1.78 -2.38
CA LEU A 2 -3.75 -2.31 -3.59
C LEU A 2 -3.38 -3.77 -3.35
N GLY A 3 -4.02 -4.68 -4.08
CA GLY A 3 -3.72 -6.11 -4.03
C GLY A 3 -4.87 -6.97 -4.59
N PRO A 4 -4.57 -8.21 -5.03
CA PRO A 4 -3.23 -8.81 -5.10
C PRO A 4 -2.39 -8.25 -6.25
N LEU A 5 -1.07 -8.18 -6.08
CA LEU A 5 -0.10 -7.99 -7.16
C LEU A 5 0.52 -9.35 -7.48
N ALA A 6 0.44 -9.77 -8.74
CA ALA A 6 0.99 -11.03 -9.19
C ALA A 6 1.86 -10.82 -10.44
N VAL A 7 2.94 -11.59 -10.51
CA VAL A 7 3.85 -11.63 -11.66
C VAL A 7 4.02 -13.09 -12.04
N ASP A 8 3.82 -13.40 -13.32
CA ASP A 8 4.04 -14.74 -13.86
C ASP A 8 5.45 -15.24 -13.55
N ALA A 9 5.56 -16.50 -13.13
CA ALA A 9 6.83 -17.10 -12.68
C ALA A 9 7.95 -16.99 -13.72
N THR A 10 7.63 -17.02 -15.02
CA THR A 10 8.59 -16.92 -16.12
C THR A 10 9.26 -15.54 -16.24
N VAL A 11 8.70 -14.53 -15.58
CA VAL A 11 9.19 -13.14 -15.62
C VAL A 11 9.44 -12.53 -14.25
N GLN A 12 9.40 -13.33 -13.18
CA GLN A 12 9.85 -12.90 -11.85
C GLN A 12 11.35 -12.56 -11.84
N GLY A 13 11.77 -11.70 -10.91
CA GLY A 13 13.15 -11.22 -10.82
C GLY A 13 13.57 -10.21 -11.89
N LYS A 14 12.75 -10.00 -12.94
CA LYS A 14 13.03 -9.04 -14.04
C LYS A 14 12.54 -7.62 -13.78
N GLY A 15 12.08 -7.32 -12.56
CA GLY A 15 11.58 -5.99 -12.17
C GLY A 15 10.14 -5.68 -12.59
N VAL A 16 9.43 -6.59 -13.26
CA VAL A 16 8.05 -6.40 -13.74
C VAL A 16 7.09 -5.99 -12.63
N GLY A 17 7.15 -6.64 -11.46
CA GLY A 17 6.26 -6.31 -10.34
C GLY A 17 6.43 -4.87 -9.85
N LEU A 18 7.66 -4.34 -9.87
CA LEU A 18 7.92 -2.96 -9.46
C LEU A 18 7.40 -1.97 -10.50
N GLN A 19 7.55 -2.29 -11.78
CA GLN A 19 7.00 -1.49 -12.88
C GLN A 19 5.47 -1.43 -12.82
N LEU A 20 4.81 -2.57 -12.58
CA LEU A 20 3.36 -2.63 -12.38
C LEU A 20 2.92 -1.79 -11.18
N MET A 21 3.67 -1.84 -10.07
CA MET A 21 3.40 -1.03 -8.90
C MET A 21 3.50 0.46 -9.20
N GLN A 22 4.59 0.90 -9.83
CA GLN A 22 4.79 2.30 -10.20
C GLN A 22 3.68 2.79 -11.12
N ALA A 23 3.40 2.04 -12.20
CA ALA A 23 2.33 2.38 -13.13
C ALA A 23 0.95 2.47 -12.44
N THR A 24 0.67 1.59 -11.48
CA THR A 24 -0.58 1.65 -10.69
C THR A 24 -0.63 2.88 -9.79
N LEU A 25 0.49 3.20 -9.14
CA LEU A 25 0.59 4.35 -8.25
C LEU A 25 0.49 5.69 -9.00
N ASP A 26 0.97 5.75 -10.24
CA ASP A 26 0.89 6.94 -11.09
C ASP A 26 -0.56 7.23 -11.54
N LEU A 27 -1.45 6.24 -11.49
CA LEU A 27 -2.88 6.40 -11.77
C LEU A 27 -3.70 6.88 -10.56
N VAL A 28 -3.10 6.94 -9.36
CA VAL A 28 -3.81 7.35 -8.15
C VAL A 28 -4.02 8.86 -8.17
N ASP A 29 -5.27 9.29 -8.23
CA ASP A 29 -5.65 10.69 -8.07
C ASP A 29 -5.58 11.09 -6.58
N PRO A 30 -4.63 11.96 -6.16
CA PRO A 30 -4.49 12.37 -4.77
C PRO A 30 -5.67 13.22 -4.26
N ALA A 31 -6.45 13.84 -5.16
CA ALA A 31 -7.67 14.56 -4.78
C ALA A 31 -8.79 13.60 -4.37
N ARG A 32 -8.77 12.36 -4.87
CA ARG A 32 -9.75 11.32 -4.55
C ARG A 32 -9.26 10.36 -3.46
N PHE A 33 -7.96 10.06 -3.45
CA PHE A 33 -7.36 9.08 -2.53
C PHE A 33 -6.11 9.65 -1.87
N SER A 34 -6.18 10.00 -0.59
CA SER A 34 -5.08 10.62 0.15
C SER A 34 -3.94 9.65 0.53
N PHE A 35 -4.18 8.33 0.44
CA PHE A 35 -3.19 7.31 0.76
C PHE A 35 -3.50 5.98 0.05
N VAL A 36 -2.46 5.17 -0.12
CA VAL A 36 -2.53 3.79 -0.61
C VAL A 36 -2.05 2.85 0.48
N ILE A 37 -2.72 1.70 0.62
CA ILE A 37 -2.36 0.68 1.60
C ILE A 37 -2.30 -0.72 0.99
N LEU A 38 -1.38 -1.54 1.49
CA LEU A 38 -1.25 -2.96 1.20
C LEU A 38 -0.70 -3.74 2.41
N VAL A 39 -0.75 -5.07 2.30
CA VAL A 39 -0.05 -5.97 3.23
C VAL A 39 1.06 -6.70 2.47
N GLY A 40 2.31 -6.56 2.89
CA GLY A 40 3.47 -7.11 2.18
C GLY A 40 4.81 -6.80 2.84
N ASP A 41 5.91 -7.18 2.20
CA ASP A 41 7.25 -7.09 2.79
C ASP A 41 7.91 -5.73 2.50
N LEU A 42 8.32 -5.02 3.56
CA LEU A 42 8.83 -3.65 3.48
C LEU A 42 10.00 -3.51 2.50
N ASP A 43 10.96 -4.45 2.51
CA ASP A 43 12.15 -4.39 1.65
C ASP A 43 11.81 -4.32 0.16
N TYR A 44 10.69 -4.90 -0.25
CA TYR A 44 10.21 -4.82 -1.63
C TYR A 44 9.51 -3.50 -1.92
N TYR A 45 8.54 -3.11 -1.07
CA TYR A 45 7.64 -1.99 -1.33
C TYR A 45 8.21 -0.62 -0.96
N ALA A 46 9.22 -0.55 -0.07
CA ALA A 46 9.93 0.68 0.25
C ALA A 46 10.56 1.35 -0.99
N ARG A 47 10.90 0.54 -2.00
CA ARG A 47 11.47 0.98 -3.29
C ARG A 47 10.54 1.91 -4.08
N VAL A 48 9.24 1.89 -3.79
CA VAL A 48 8.22 2.75 -4.41
C VAL A 48 7.50 3.63 -3.37
N GLY A 49 8.16 3.87 -2.22
CA GLY A 49 7.73 4.87 -1.24
C GLY A 49 6.70 4.40 -0.23
N PHE A 50 6.53 3.09 -0.04
CA PHE A 50 5.76 2.58 1.11
C PHE A 50 6.59 2.60 2.39
N GLY A 51 5.95 2.87 3.51
CA GLY A 51 6.49 2.71 4.86
C GLY A 51 5.56 1.88 5.74
N VAL A 52 6.08 1.37 6.86
CA VAL A 52 5.26 0.67 7.86
C VAL A 52 4.21 1.62 8.42
N ALA A 53 2.95 1.20 8.44
CA ALA A 53 1.85 2.01 8.93
C ALA A 53 2.10 2.49 10.38
N PRO A 54 1.62 3.69 10.74
CA PRO A 54 1.71 4.19 12.11
C PRO A 54 1.18 3.18 13.13
N ALA A 55 1.79 3.15 14.32
CA ALA A 55 1.51 2.15 15.35
C ALA A 55 0.09 2.22 15.94
N ASN A 56 -0.74 3.18 15.54
CA ASN A 56 -2.16 3.33 15.90
C ASN A 56 -3.11 3.03 14.72
N VAL A 57 -2.60 2.65 13.55
CA VAL A 57 -3.40 2.17 12.41
C VAL A 57 -3.52 0.65 12.47
N ARG A 58 -4.72 0.12 12.23
CA ARG A 58 -5.00 -1.32 12.28
C ARG A 58 -5.81 -1.76 11.07
N LEU A 59 -5.48 -2.94 10.54
CA LEU A 59 -6.32 -3.65 9.58
C LEU A 59 -7.08 -4.77 10.34
N PRO A 60 -8.40 -4.95 10.14
CA PRO A 60 -9.15 -6.03 10.77
C PRO A 60 -8.60 -7.41 10.40
N GLY A 61 -8.55 -8.32 11.37
CA GLY A 61 -8.07 -9.69 11.20
C GLY A 61 -6.59 -9.88 11.56
N PRO A 62 -6.08 -11.12 11.44
CA PRO A 62 -4.68 -11.42 11.75
C PRO A 62 -3.77 -10.85 10.66
N VAL A 63 -3.15 -9.72 10.95
CA VAL A 63 -2.18 -9.04 10.08
C VAL A 63 -0.96 -8.70 10.90
N ASP A 64 0.21 -9.08 10.41
CA ASP A 64 1.48 -8.65 10.98
C ASP A 64 1.60 -7.12 10.84
N PRO A 65 1.68 -6.34 11.94
CA PRO A 65 1.82 -4.89 11.87
C PRO A 65 3.04 -4.43 11.08
N ALA A 66 4.13 -5.21 11.05
CA ALA A 66 5.33 -4.88 10.28
C ALA A 66 5.11 -5.00 8.76
N ARG A 67 4.07 -5.74 8.34
CA ARG A 67 3.71 -5.95 6.95
C ARG A 67 2.56 -5.05 6.50
N LEU A 68 1.95 -4.27 7.39
CA LEU A 68 0.94 -3.29 7.02
C LEU A 68 1.64 -2.02 6.51
N LEU A 69 1.59 -1.78 5.20
CA LEU A 69 2.38 -0.72 4.57
C LEU A 69 1.49 0.36 3.94
N ILE A 70 1.85 1.62 4.14
CA ILE A 70 1.13 2.80 3.64
C ILE A 70 2.07 3.68 2.82
N ARG A 71 1.56 4.21 1.71
CA ARG A 71 2.17 5.30 0.94
C ARG A 71 1.21 6.49 0.96
N ALA A 72 1.66 7.62 1.47
CA ALA A 72 0.89 8.85 1.60
C ALA A 72 1.83 10.05 1.63
N GLU A 73 1.28 11.25 1.44
CA GLU A 73 1.97 12.50 1.78
C GLU A 73 2.34 12.51 3.27
N LYS A 74 3.48 13.13 3.62
CA LYS A 74 4.01 13.10 5.00
C LYS A 74 2.98 13.55 6.05
N VAL A 75 2.30 14.67 5.78
CA VAL A 75 1.29 15.24 6.67
C VAL A 75 0.12 14.27 6.89
N VAL A 76 -0.33 13.60 5.82
CA VAL A 76 -1.38 12.59 5.92
C VAL A 76 -0.88 11.42 6.74
N PHE A 77 0.31 10.90 6.41
CA PHE A 77 0.90 9.74 7.05
C PHE A 77 0.99 9.88 8.57
N GLU A 78 1.42 11.05 9.07
CA GLU A 78 1.55 11.33 10.51
C GLU A 78 0.20 11.44 11.24
N GLN A 79 -0.89 11.73 10.52
CA GLN A 79 -2.23 11.91 11.09
C GLN A 79 -3.07 10.62 11.05
N LEU A 80 -2.64 9.60 10.30
CA LEU A 80 -3.39 8.36 10.16
C LEU A 80 -3.49 7.63 11.51
N SER A 81 -4.71 7.20 11.84
CA SER A 81 -5.00 6.44 13.05
C SER A 81 -6.30 5.65 12.90
N GLY A 82 -6.49 4.66 13.77
CA GLY A 82 -7.73 3.90 13.87
C GLY A 82 -7.75 2.65 12.99
N THR A 83 -8.95 2.08 12.86
CA THR A 83 -9.16 0.82 12.16
C THR A 83 -9.63 1.07 10.73
N LEU A 84 -8.91 0.50 9.78
CA LEU A 84 -9.24 0.55 8.37
C LEU A 84 -10.47 -0.29 8.09
N ARG A 85 -11.36 0.27 7.27
CA ARG A 85 -12.56 -0.40 6.78
C ARG A 85 -12.66 -0.24 5.27
N PRO A 86 -13.30 -1.17 4.56
CA PRO A 86 -13.77 -0.90 3.21
C PRO A 86 -14.61 0.38 3.19
N ALA A 87 -14.44 1.17 2.13
CA ALA A 87 -15.24 2.35 1.85
C ALA A 87 -16.14 2.05 0.63
N PRO A 88 -17.26 1.29 0.82
CA PRO A 88 -18.18 0.96 -0.27
C PRO A 88 -18.74 2.22 -0.97
N GLU A 89 -18.76 3.36 -0.28
CA GLU A 89 -19.16 4.66 -0.80
C GLU A 89 -18.23 5.23 -1.91
N LEU A 90 -17.03 4.66 -2.10
CA LEU A 90 -16.06 5.10 -3.11
C LEU A 90 -16.04 4.22 -4.38
N CYS A 91 -16.87 3.16 -4.43
CA CYS A 91 -16.98 2.20 -5.52
C CYS A 91 -18.11 2.55 -6.50
#